data_AF-A0A9D7YK71-F1
#
_entry.id   AF-A0A9D7YK71-F1
#
_cell.length_a   1.000
_cell.length_b   1.000
_cell.length_c   1.000
_cell.angle_alpha   90.00
_cell.angle_beta   90.00
_cell.angle_gamma   90.00
#
_symmetry.space_group_name_H-M   'P 1'
#
loop_
_entity.id
_entity.type
_entity.pdbx_description
1 polymer ?
#
loop_
_entity_poly.entity_id
_entity_poly.type
_entity_poly.pdbx_seq_one_letter_code
_entity_poly.pdbx_strand_id
1 'polypeptide(L)'
;MQLSVWTYEGPPHVGAMRVATAMEGVHYLLHSPQGDTYADLLFTMIERKAKRPPVTYTTFQARDLGKDTSQLFQTAALDIVGRFKPDAMIVGASCTAELIQDDPAGLIENMGLPIPVIPLELPSYQRKEHWGAAETFYQIVRHLADKDRRPSDKATRRPLVNLLGPTALGFRHRDDIAEITGLLGNLSIDVNVTAPLGAAVADIAKLGEADFNIVLYPETGDLAADYLKRTFGQPAVRTVPIGVGATQDFIREVAELAGVDSEPMLREGLSRMSWWSRSIDSNYLTGKRVFIFGDATHAVAAARIASEELGFKVVGLGCYNREYARDIRAAAKLYGVEPLITDDHLAVEQAIQDAQPELVLGTQMERHIAKRFAIPCTVISSPVHVQDFPARFSPQMGFEGANVIFDSWVHPLVMGLEEHLLTMFRDDFEFHDAAGASHLGHQILPDTGRGTSVTAGGVPSASSNAGVTTLVPLHHPADGSPPRAGEELWSPEAEAELKKIPFFVRGKARKNTELFAAERGVATIELATLYEAKAHYAR
;
A
#
# COMPACT_ATOMS: atom_id res chain seq x y z
N MET A 1 -18.06 3.34 19.13
CA MET A 1 -18.06 2.43 17.97
C MET A 1 -17.78 3.26 16.73
N GLN A 2 -16.96 2.78 15.80
CA GLN A 2 -16.68 3.42 14.51
C GLN A 2 -17.30 2.54 13.41
N LEU A 3 -18.12 3.13 12.54
CA LEU A 3 -18.70 2.40 11.42
C LEU A 3 -17.63 2.24 10.33
N SER A 4 -17.24 1.00 10.03
CA SER A 4 -16.21 0.70 9.04
C SER A 4 -16.68 -0.40 8.09
N VAL A 5 -16.82 -0.07 6.81
CA VAL A 5 -17.14 -1.03 5.72
C VAL A 5 -15.86 -1.62 5.11
N TRP A 6 -14.78 -0.84 5.12
CA TRP A 6 -13.46 -1.23 4.68
C TRP A 6 -12.43 -0.88 5.77
N THR A 7 -11.36 -1.66 5.87
CA THR A 7 -10.20 -1.35 6.71
C THR A 7 -8.93 -1.49 5.89
N TYR A 8 -8.02 -0.51 5.99
CA TYR A 8 -6.73 -0.56 5.31
C TYR A 8 -5.78 -1.60 5.92
N GLU A 9 -5.93 -1.89 7.20
CA GLU A 9 -5.14 -2.89 7.92
C GLU A 9 -6.03 -3.84 8.71
N GLY A 10 -5.63 -5.09 8.81
CA GLY A 10 -6.21 -6.05 9.74
C GLY A 10 -5.85 -5.78 11.21
N PRO A 11 -6.29 -6.66 12.11
CA PRO A 11 -5.89 -6.62 13.51
C PRO A 11 -4.42 -7.02 13.70
N PRO A 12 -3.78 -6.67 14.83
CA PRO A 12 -2.34 -6.88 15.03
C PRO A 12 -1.92 -8.35 15.05
N HIS A 13 -2.81 -9.28 15.44
CA HIS A 13 -2.50 -10.71 15.37
C HIS A 13 -2.33 -11.23 13.93
N VAL A 14 -2.94 -10.59 12.92
CA VAL A 14 -2.64 -10.88 11.50
C VAL A 14 -1.22 -10.45 11.16
N GLY A 15 -0.74 -9.34 11.73
CA GLY A 15 0.66 -8.93 11.66
C GLY A 15 1.61 -9.97 12.24
N ALA A 16 1.28 -10.54 13.41
CA ALA A 16 2.04 -11.64 14.01
C ALA A 16 2.03 -12.90 13.11
N MET A 17 0.89 -13.24 12.51
CA MET A 17 0.79 -14.33 11.54
C MET A 17 1.67 -14.09 10.31
N ARG A 18 1.77 -12.84 9.82
CA ARG A 18 2.64 -12.48 8.71
C ARG A 18 4.10 -12.74 9.03
N VAL A 19 4.55 -12.47 10.25
CA VAL A 19 5.92 -12.77 10.70
C VAL A 19 6.14 -14.28 10.83
N ALA A 20 5.26 -14.99 11.54
CA ALA A 20 5.38 -16.44 11.71
C ALA A 20 5.38 -17.20 10.37
N THR A 21 4.53 -16.78 9.42
CA THR A 21 4.42 -17.40 8.09
C THR A 21 5.57 -17.02 7.16
N ALA A 22 6.30 -15.94 7.47
CA ALA A 22 7.49 -15.52 6.75
C ALA A 22 8.72 -16.36 7.15
N MET A 23 8.79 -16.79 8.41
CA MET A 23 9.92 -17.49 9.00
C MET A 23 9.83 -19.01 8.85
N GLU A 24 10.96 -19.69 9.08
CA GLU A 24 11.05 -21.14 9.22
C GLU A 24 11.32 -21.54 10.67
N GLY A 25 10.74 -22.66 11.11
CA GLY A 25 10.93 -23.17 12.48
C GLY A 25 10.17 -22.41 13.58
N VAL A 26 9.36 -21.41 13.25
CA VAL A 26 8.49 -20.69 14.21
C VAL A 26 7.05 -21.19 14.07
N HIS A 27 6.39 -21.47 15.20
CA HIS A 27 4.94 -21.75 15.24
C HIS A 27 4.20 -20.74 16.09
N TYR A 28 3.02 -20.30 15.67
CA TYR A 28 2.19 -19.36 16.39
C TYR A 28 0.99 -20.06 17.03
N LEU A 29 0.90 -20.02 18.36
CA LEU A 29 -0.34 -20.35 19.06
C LEU A 29 -1.14 -19.06 19.31
N LEU A 30 -2.28 -18.95 18.63
CA LEU A 30 -3.20 -17.84 18.76
C LEU A 30 -4.41 -18.26 19.60
N HIS A 31 -4.57 -17.64 20.76
CA HIS A 31 -5.80 -17.78 21.53
C HIS A 31 -6.92 -17.01 20.84
N SER A 32 -7.86 -17.72 20.24
CA SER A 32 -8.92 -17.12 19.43
C SER A 32 -10.19 -17.98 19.41
N PRO A 33 -11.35 -17.37 19.11
CA PRO A 33 -12.59 -18.09 18.90
C PRO A 33 -12.57 -18.89 17.58
N GLN A 34 -13.53 -19.79 17.44
CA GLN A 34 -13.81 -20.44 16.16
C GLN A 34 -14.20 -19.39 15.09
N GLY A 35 -13.55 -19.43 13.93
CA GLY A 35 -13.82 -18.55 12.80
C GLY A 35 -12.61 -17.69 12.39
N ASP A 36 -11.76 -17.31 13.35
CA ASP A 36 -10.55 -16.50 13.11
C ASP A 36 -9.52 -17.20 12.18
N THR A 37 -9.70 -18.50 11.92
CA THR A 37 -8.97 -19.26 10.91
C THR A 37 -9.14 -18.73 9.47
N TYR A 38 -10.07 -17.80 9.22
CA TYR A 38 -10.19 -17.14 7.91
C TYR A 38 -8.86 -16.50 7.47
N ALA A 39 -8.02 -16.09 8.43
CA ALA A 39 -6.72 -15.48 8.15
C ALA A 39 -5.77 -16.43 7.37
N ASP A 40 -5.95 -17.76 7.49
CA ASP A 40 -5.19 -18.73 6.69
C ASP A 40 -5.43 -18.55 5.17
N LEU A 41 -6.62 -18.08 4.78
CA LEU A 41 -6.98 -17.82 3.38
C LEU A 41 -6.17 -16.67 2.78
N LEU A 42 -5.71 -15.72 3.59
CA LEU A 42 -4.86 -14.64 3.11
C LEU A 42 -3.56 -15.24 2.53
N PHE A 43 -2.89 -16.12 3.28
CA PHE A 43 -1.64 -16.74 2.84
C PHE A 43 -1.84 -17.80 1.75
N THR A 44 -2.89 -18.62 1.85
CA THR A 44 -3.10 -19.74 0.93
C THR A 44 -3.77 -19.32 -0.39
N MET A 45 -4.54 -18.23 -0.41
CA MET A 45 -5.28 -17.79 -1.61
C MET A 45 -4.69 -16.53 -2.23
N ILE A 46 -4.34 -15.51 -1.43
CA ILE A 46 -3.77 -14.25 -1.94
C ILE A 46 -2.29 -14.46 -2.27
N GLU A 47 -1.47 -14.87 -1.30
CA GLU A 47 -0.04 -15.14 -1.52
C GLU A 47 0.21 -16.50 -2.22
N ARG A 48 -0.81 -17.36 -2.30
CA ARG A 48 -0.77 -18.69 -2.92
C ARG A 48 0.30 -19.62 -2.34
N LYS A 49 0.54 -19.55 -1.03
CA LYS A 49 1.45 -20.48 -0.35
C LYS A 49 0.93 -21.92 -0.45
N ALA A 50 1.83 -22.84 -0.81
CA ALA A 50 1.54 -24.28 -0.94
C ALA A 50 1.44 -25.01 0.41
N LYS A 51 1.70 -24.32 1.52
CA LYS A 51 1.65 -24.87 2.88
C LYS A 51 0.68 -24.04 3.71
N ARG A 52 0.02 -24.68 4.67
CA ARG A 52 -0.74 -23.98 5.70
C ARG A 52 0.20 -23.06 6.50
N PRO A 53 -0.26 -21.88 6.93
CA PRO A 53 0.48 -21.07 7.90
C PRO A 53 0.84 -21.89 9.14
N PRO A 54 2.02 -21.66 9.76
CA PRO A 54 2.41 -22.34 10.99
C PRO A 54 1.68 -21.72 12.19
N VAL A 55 0.34 -21.73 12.14
CA VAL A 55 -0.55 -21.10 13.11
C VAL A 55 -1.54 -22.14 13.61
N THR A 56 -1.66 -22.24 14.93
CA THR A 56 -2.66 -23.05 15.61
C THR A 56 -3.53 -22.13 16.44
N TYR A 57 -4.83 -22.34 16.32
CA TYR A 57 -5.85 -21.53 16.97
C TYR A 57 -6.49 -22.38 18.07
N THR A 58 -6.76 -21.81 19.24
CA THR A 58 -7.51 -22.54 20.29
C THR A 58 -8.95 -22.84 19.87
N THR A 59 -9.53 -22.01 19.00
CA THR A 59 -10.89 -22.16 18.43
C THR A 59 -11.99 -22.34 19.48
N PHE A 60 -11.93 -21.61 20.59
CA PHE A 60 -12.95 -21.71 21.63
C PHE A 60 -14.33 -21.27 21.10
N GLN A 61 -15.39 -21.87 21.64
CA GLN A 61 -16.77 -21.59 21.29
C GLN A 61 -17.53 -21.06 22.52
N ALA A 62 -18.77 -20.63 22.32
CA ALA A 62 -19.62 -20.13 23.41
C ALA A 62 -19.75 -21.12 24.59
N ARG A 63 -19.76 -22.43 24.31
CA ARG A 63 -19.84 -23.49 25.33
C ARG A 63 -18.57 -23.64 26.18
N ASP A 64 -17.46 -23.07 25.73
CA ASP A 64 -16.16 -23.16 26.38
C ASP A 64 -15.92 -21.98 27.34
N LEU A 65 -16.62 -20.85 27.13
CA LEU A 65 -16.51 -19.65 27.99
C LEU A 65 -17.00 -19.86 29.43
N GLY A 66 -17.88 -20.84 29.65
CA GLY A 66 -18.33 -21.23 30.99
C GLY A 66 -17.43 -22.30 31.64
N LYS A 67 -16.31 -22.64 31.01
CA LYS A 67 -15.36 -23.68 31.43
C LYS A 67 -13.96 -23.07 31.52
N ASP A 68 -12.96 -23.94 31.51
CA ASP A 68 -11.55 -23.57 31.54
C ASP A 68 -10.98 -23.38 30.12
N THR A 69 -11.06 -22.15 29.61
CA THR A 69 -10.44 -21.76 28.33
C THR A 69 -8.91 -21.81 28.38
N SER A 70 -8.33 -21.68 29.58
CA SER A 70 -6.89 -21.79 29.80
C SER A 70 -6.37 -23.21 29.53
N GLN A 71 -7.14 -24.23 29.90
CA GLN A 71 -6.80 -25.63 29.61
C GLN A 71 -6.77 -25.91 28.09
N LEU A 72 -7.64 -25.27 27.31
CA LEU A 72 -7.62 -25.39 25.83
C LEU A 72 -6.31 -24.84 25.27
N PHE A 73 -5.87 -23.69 25.78
CA PHE A 73 -4.62 -23.07 25.38
C PHE A 73 -3.40 -23.95 25.71
N GLN A 74 -3.30 -24.45 26.95
CA GLN A 74 -2.21 -25.34 27.37
C GLN A 74 -2.19 -26.65 26.56
N THR A 75 -3.35 -27.24 26.31
CA THR A 75 -3.44 -28.46 25.48
C THR A 75 -2.95 -28.19 24.06
N ALA A 76 -3.37 -27.08 23.46
CA ALA A 76 -2.93 -26.69 22.12
C ALA A 76 -1.40 -26.47 22.06
N ALA A 77 -0.80 -25.87 23.09
CA ALA A 77 0.64 -25.70 23.17
C ALA A 77 1.39 -27.05 23.20
N LEU A 78 0.93 -28.02 23.99
CA LEU A 78 1.52 -29.36 24.02
C LEU A 78 1.37 -30.09 22.68
N ASP A 79 0.21 -29.98 22.04
CA ASP A 79 -0.06 -30.57 20.72
C ASP A 79 0.86 -29.98 19.64
N ILE A 80 1.15 -28.67 19.69
CA ILE A 80 2.09 -28.02 18.77
C ILE A 80 3.48 -28.61 18.93
N VAL A 81 3.99 -28.71 20.17
CA VAL A 81 5.32 -29.28 20.45
C VAL A 81 5.37 -30.75 20.02
N GLY A 82 4.32 -31.53 20.29
CA GLY A 82 4.26 -32.94 19.90
C GLY A 82 4.20 -33.18 18.39
N ARG A 83 3.42 -32.37 17.67
CA ARG A 83 3.14 -32.55 16.24
C ARG A 83 4.14 -31.86 15.33
N PHE A 84 4.40 -30.58 15.56
CA PHE A 84 5.17 -29.72 14.64
C PHE A 84 6.63 -29.60 15.04
N LYS A 85 6.96 -29.76 16.33
CA LYS A 85 8.32 -29.67 16.87
C LYS A 85 9.07 -28.41 16.38
N PRO A 86 8.49 -27.21 16.56
CA PRO A 86 9.12 -25.99 16.09
C PRO A 86 10.37 -25.67 16.93
N ASP A 87 11.27 -24.86 16.37
CA ASP A 87 12.47 -24.37 17.06
C ASP A 87 12.14 -23.26 18.06
N ALA A 88 11.07 -22.50 17.81
CA ALA A 88 10.51 -21.53 18.74
C ALA A 88 8.99 -21.42 18.57
N MET A 89 8.30 -21.02 19.64
CA MET A 89 6.86 -20.74 19.60
C MET A 89 6.61 -19.28 19.97
N ILE A 90 5.78 -18.60 19.19
CA ILE A 90 5.19 -17.32 19.61
C ILE A 90 3.77 -17.58 20.11
N VAL A 91 3.33 -16.84 21.12
CA VAL A 91 1.99 -16.99 21.69
C VAL A 91 1.31 -15.64 21.83
N GLY A 92 0.01 -15.57 21.57
CA GLY A 92 -0.74 -14.32 21.63
C GLY A 92 -2.25 -14.52 21.65
N ALA A 93 -2.98 -13.41 21.73
CA ALA A 93 -4.44 -13.39 21.80
C ALA A 93 -5.04 -12.64 20.61
N SER A 94 -6.21 -13.10 20.13
CA SER A 94 -7.05 -12.32 19.22
C SER A 94 -7.90 -11.30 19.98
N CYS A 95 -8.62 -10.44 19.27
CA CYS A 95 -9.44 -9.39 19.89
C CYS A 95 -10.48 -9.95 20.89
N THR A 96 -11.07 -11.11 20.61
CA THR A 96 -12.04 -11.74 21.51
C THR A 96 -11.36 -12.35 22.73
N ALA A 97 -10.18 -12.95 22.54
CA ALA A 97 -9.40 -13.51 23.64
C ALA A 97 -8.86 -12.43 24.59
N GLU A 98 -8.54 -11.25 24.07
CA GLU A 98 -8.14 -10.10 24.89
C GLU A 98 -9.25 -9.67 25.88
N LEU A 99 -10.53 -9.86 25.53
CA LEU A 99 -11.67 -9.53 26.39
C LEU A 99 -11.88 -10.51 27.55
N ILE A 100 -11.57 -11.78 27.36
CA ILE A 100 -11.73 -12.80 28.41
C ILE A 100 -10.59 -12.75 29.44
N GLN A 101 -9.54 -11.96 29.17
CA GLN A 101 -8.42 -11.71 30.06
C GLN A 101 -7.65 -12.98 30.47
N ASP A 102 -7.73 -14.03 29.66
CA ASP A 102 -6.74 -15.10 29.74
C ASP A 102 -5.39 -14.49 29.37
N ASP A 103 -4.35 -14.85 30.14
CA ASP A 103 -2.99 -14.37 29.96
C ASP A 103 -2.13 -15.46 29.28
N PRO A 104 -2.01 -15.48 27.94
CA PRO A 104 -1.15 -16.42 27.23
C PRO A 104 0.28 -16.51 27.76
N ALA A 105 0.83 -15.38 28.27
CA ALA A 105 2.19 -15.33 28.79
C ALA A 105 2.30 -16.10 30.11
N GLY A 106 1.46 -15.76 31.09
CA GLY A 106 1.42 -16.45 32.38
C GLY A 106 1.01 -17.93 32.25
N LEU A 107 0.14 -18.25 31.31
CA LEU A 107 -0.31 -19.63 31.06
C LEU A 107 0.81 -20.54 30.53
N ILE A 108 1.75 -19.99 29.77
CA ILE A 108 2.85 -20.79 29.21
C ILE A 108 4.10 -20.82 30.09
N GLU A 109 4.34 -19.79 30.92
CA GLU A 109 5.55 -19.65 31.74
C GLU A 109 5.84 -20.90 32.60
N ASN A 110 4.77 -21.50 33.16
CA ASN A 110 4.88 -22.65 34.06
C ASN A 110 4.82 -24.01 33.35
N MET A 111 4.68 -24.06 32.02
CA MET A 111 4.54 -25.31 31.28
C MET A 111 5.87 -26.05 31.05
N GLY A 112 7.01 -25.38 31.24
CA GLY A 112 8.33 -25.99 31.10
C GLY A 112 8.60 -26.60 29.71
N LEU A 113 8.09 -25.96 28.66
CA LEU A 113 8.28 -26.44 27.28
C LEU A 113 9.76 -26.44 26.89
N PRO A 114 10.22 -27.42 26.10
CA PRO A 114 11.65 -27.60 25.77
C PRO A 114 12.16 -26.61 24.72
N ILE A 115 11.36 -25.62 24.33
CA ILE A 115 11.64 -24.65 23.27
C ILE A 115 11.42 -23.23 23.79
N PRO A 116 12.11 -22.21 23.24
CA PRO A 116 11.80 -20.82 23.53
C PRO A 116 10.34 -20.51 23.20
N VAL A 117 9.64 -19.89 24.17
CA VAL A 117 8.29 -19.36 23.96
C VAL A 117 8.31 -17.86 24.16
N ILE A 118 7.79 -17.12 23.18
CA ILE A 118 7.81 -15.67 23.16
C ILE A 118 6.37 -15.16 23.25
N PRO A 119 5.96 -14.59 24.39
CA PRO A 119 4.64 -14.00 24.53
C PRO A 119 4.54 -12.68 23.78
N LEU A 120 3.40 -12.46 23.12
CA LEU A 120 3.09 -11.26 22.36
C LEU A 120 1.93 -10.50 23.00
N GLU A 121 2.19 -9.25 23.37
CA GLU A 121 1.17 -8.32 23.85
C GLU A 121 0.70 -7.43 22.69
N LEU A 122 -0.43 -7.80 22.09
CA LEU A 122 -0.93 -7.16 20.87
C LEU A 122 -2.31 -6.53 21.10
N PRO A 123 -2.39 -5.25 21.51
CA PRO A 123 -3.65 -4.59 21.86
C PRO A 123 -4.52 -4.37 20.62
N SER A 124 -5.46 -5.29 20.38
CA SER A 124 -6.27 -5.38 19.16
C SER A 124 -7.25 -4.22 18.98
N TYR A 125 -7.56 -3.51 20.06
CA TYR A 125 -8.45 -2.35 20.07
C TYR A 125 -7.73 -1.01 19.87
N GLN A 126 -6.39 -1.01 19.82
CA GLN A 126 -5.58 0.21 19.75
C GLN A 126 -4.58 0.21 18.61
N ARG A 127 -4.11 -0.98 18.19
CA ARG A 127 -3.10 -1.17 17.17
C ARG A 127 -3.63 -2.01 16.02
N LYS A 128 -2.89 -2.00 14.91
CA LYS A 128 -3.25 -2.68 13.67
C LYS A 128 -2.14 -3.61 13.19
N GLU A 129 -2.37 -4.18 12.02
CA GLU A 129 -1.53 -5.20 11.39
C GLU A 129 -0.05 -4.83 11.30
N HIS A 130 0.32 -3.66 10.79
CA HIS A 130 1.74 -3.30 10.61
C HIS A 130 2.46 -3.20 11.96
N TRP A 131 1.82 -2.55 12.94
CA TRP A 131 2.33 -2.49 14.30
C TRP A 131 2.49 -3.89 14.90
N GLY A 132 1.51 -4.77 14.71
CA GLY A 132 1.58 -6.16 15.19
C GLY A 132 2.74 -6.95 14.58
N ALA A 133 3.01 -6.75 13.29
CA ALA A 133 4.16 -7.34 12.62
C ALA A 133 5.49 -6.78 13.15
N ALA A 134 5.61 -5.46 13.29
CA ALA A 134 6.80 -4.82 13.84
C ALA A 134 7.11 -5.27 15.26
N GLU A 135 6.10 -5.30 16.14
CA GLU A 135 6.23 -5.74 17.53
C GLU A 135 6.62 -7.22 17.59
N THR A 136 5.96 -8.08 16.81
CA THR A 136 6.27 -9.52 16.78
C THR A 136 7.69 -9.77 16.31
N PHE A 137 8.12 -9.10 15.23
CA PHE A 137 9.48 -9.26 14.74
C PHE A 137 10.51 -8.76 15.75
N TYR A 138 10.28 -7.60 16.36
CA TYR A 138 11.12 -7.08 17.43
C TYR A 138 11.22 -8.05 18.62
N GLN A 139 10.11 -8.62 19.08
CA GLN A 139 10.12 -9.57 20.20
C GLN A 139 10.90 -10.84 19.83
N ILE A 140 10.75 -11.36 18.62
CA ILE A 140 11.55 -12.49 18.13
C ILE A 140 13.04 -12.16 18.14
N VAL A 141 13.45 -11.02 17.57
CA VAL A 141 14.85 -10.59 17.54
C VAL A 141 15.39 -10.38 18.96
N ARG A 142 14.61 -9.74 19.84
CA ARG A 142 15.00 -9.46 21.22
C ARG A 142 15.27 -10.73 22.02
N HIS A 143 14.47 -11.77 21.83
CA HIS A 143 14.58 -13.02 22.58
C HIS A 143 15.60 -13.99 21.98
N LEU A 144 15.77 -14.00 20.65
CA LEU A 144 16.54 -15.04 19.96
C LEU A 144 17.89 -14.59 19.41
N ALA A 145 18.14 -13.29 19.23
CA ALA A 145 19.44 -12.81 18.77
C ALA A 145 20.53 -13.11 19.81
N ASP A 146 21.60 -13.78 19.38
CA ASP A 146 22.71 -14.16 20.24
C ASP A 146 23.59 -12.93 20.52
N LYS A 147 23.56 -12.49 21.78
CA LYS A 147 24.25 -11.27 22.22
C LYS A 147 25.77 -11.40 22.25
N ASP A 148 26.33 -12.59 22.03
CA ASP A 148 27.78 -12.80 21.97
C ASP A 148 28.31 -12.80 20.52
N ARG A 149 27.43 -12.93 19.52
CA ARG A 149 27.81 -12.86 18.11
C ARG A 149 28.10 -11.43 17.67
N ARG A 150 29.27 -11.21 17.07
CA ARG A 150 29.73 -9.92 16.57
C ARG A 150 30.33 -10.08 15.16
N PRO A 151 30.44 -8.99 14.40
CA PRO A 151 31.06 -9.04 13.09
C PRO A 151 32.50 -9.51 13.18
N SER A 152 32.88 -10.45 12.32
CA SER A 152 34.27 -10.88 12.15
C SER A 152 35.11 -9.78 11.49
N ASP A 153 36.44 -9.93 11.52
CA ASP A 153 37.38 -8.92 11.01
C ASP A 153 37.11 -8.57 9.54
N LYS A 154 36.76 -7.29 9.31
CA LYS A 154 36.50 -6.71 7.99
C LYS A 154 37.68 -6.85 7.02
N ALA A 155 38.91 -7.01 7.51
CA ALA A 155 40.08 -7.20 6.65
C ALA A 155 40.07 -8.55 5.91
N THR A 156 39.25 -9.51 6.35
CA THR A 156 39.27 -10.90 5.88
C THR A 156 38.02 -11.32 5.10
N ARG A 157 37.03 -10.44 4.95
CA ARG A 157 35.77 -10.73 4.26
C ARG A 157 35.17 -9.49 3.60
N ARG A 158 34.19 -9.72 2.75
CA ARG A 158 33.32 -8.66 2.21
C ARG A 158 32.46 -8.05 3.34
N PRO A 159 32.03 -6.78 3.20
CA PRO A 159 31.03 -6.19 4.10
C PRO A 159 29.76 -7.05 4.12
N LEU A 160 29.17 -7.18 5.30
CA LEU A 160 28.10 -8.13 5.57
C LEU A 160 26.91 -7.39 6.17
N VAL A 161 25.70 -7.55 5.61
CA VAL A 161 24.51 -6.78 6.01
C VAL A 161 23.32 -7.67 6.33
N ASN A 162 22.43 -7.22 7.21
CA ASN A 162 21.10 -7.81 7.34
C ASN A 162 20.07 -7.04 6.50
N LEU A 163 19.12 -7.74 5.89
CA LEU A 163 17.92 -7.15 5.27
C LEU A 163 16.73 -7.33 6.22
N LEU A 164 16.17 -6.22 6.71
CA LEU A 164 15.14 -6.21 7.75
C LEU A 164 13.81 -5.66 7.24
N GLY A 165 12.72 -6.31 7.68
CA GLY A 165 11.35 -5.85 7.42
C GLY A 165 10.51 -6.74 6.50
N PRO A 166 11.05 -7.41 5.46
CA PRO A 166 10.20 -8.21 4.58
C PRO A 166 9.45 -9.32 5.33
N THR A 167 8.11 -9.34 5.26
CA THR A 167 7.21 -10.37 5.79
C THR A 167 6.46 -11.15 4.68
N ALA A 168 5.71 -12.18 5.09
CA ALA A 168 4.61 -12.72 4.28
C ALA A 168 3.50 -11.67 4.10
N LEU A 169 2.69 -11.81 3.05
CA LEU A 169 1.68 -10.83 2.61
C LEU A 169 2.17 -9.38 2.40
N GLY A 170 3.48 -9.14 2.36
CA GLY A 170 4.01 -7.83 2.04
C GLY A 170 3.97 -7.52 0.55
N PHE A 171 3.69 -6.27 0.20
CA PHE A 171 3.60 -5.85 -1.20
C PHE A 171 4.96 -6.01 -1.89
N ARG A 172 5.04 -6.95 -2.84
CA ARG A 172 6.22 -7.24 -3.70
C ARG A 172 7.51 -7.63 -2.98
N HIS A 173 7.44 -7.89 -1.67
CA HIS A 173 8.60 -8.23 -0.84
C HIS A 173 9.46 -9.38 -1.37
N ARG A 174 8.85 -10.40 -1.99
CA ARG A 174 9.56 -11.52 -2.64
C ARG A 174 10.58 -11.04 -3.66
N ASP A 175 10.14 -10.14 -4.55
CA ASP A 175 10.95 -9.68 -5.69
C ASP A 175 11.88 -8.54 -5.28
N ASP A 176 11.44 -7.69 -4.34
CA ASP A 176 12.27 -6.62 -3.78
C ASP A 176 13.53 -7.18 -3.08
N ILE A 177 13.40 -8.27 -2.31
CA ILE A 177 14.58 -8.95 -1.73
C ILE A 177 15.54 -9.40 -2.83
N ALA A 178 15.04 -10.02 -3.89
CA ALA A 178 15.88 -10.56 -4.95
C ALA A 178 16.61 -9.43 -5.70
N GLU A 179 15.93 -8.33 -6.01
CA GLU A 179 16.55 -7.15 -6.63
C GLU A 179 17.62 -6.53 -5.72
N ILE A 180 17.31 -6.28 -4.44
CA ILE A 180 18.26 -5.67 -3.51
C ILE A 180 19.45 -6.59 -3.24
N THR A 181 19.24 -7.90 -3.13
CA THR A 181 20.33 -8.87 -2.98
C THR A 181 21.26 -8.84 -4.21
N GLY A 182 20.70 -8.73 -5.42
CA GLY A 182 21.47 -8.55 -6.64
C GLY A 182 22.30 -7.25 -6.65
N LEU A 183 21.69 -6.13 -6.26
CA LEU A 183 22.36 -4.84 -6.15
C LEU A 183 23.51 -4.86 -5.14
N LEU A 184 23.31 -5.47 -3.97
CA LEU A 184 24.37 -5.62 -2.96
C LEU A 184 25.51 -6.52 -3.47
N GLY A 185 25.17 -7.60 -4.18
CA GLY A 185 26.14 -8.48 -4.81
C GLY A 185 27.06 -7.74 -5.78
N ASN A 186 26.51 -6.83 -6.59
CA ASN A 186 27.27 -5.97 -7.51
C ASN A 186 28.19 -4.97 -6.78
N LEU A 187 27.80 -4.51 -5.58
CA LEU A 187 28.62 -3.66 -4.71
C LEU A 187 29.69 -4.44 -3.92
N SER A 188 29.85 -5.74 -4.18
CA SER A 188 30.70 -6.61 -3.39
C SER A 188 30.32 -6.68 -1.90
N ILE A 189 29.02 -6.57 -1.57
CA ILE A 189 28.46 -6.72 -0.22
C ILE A 189 27.72 -8.06 -0.14
N ASP A 190 27.86 -8.76 0.98
CA ASP A 190 27.19 -10.04 1.24
C ASP A 190 26.00 -9.84 2.19
N VAL A 191 24.93 -10.64 2.00
CA VAL A 191 23.78 -10.65 2.92
C VAL A 191 23.99 -11.74 3.97
N ASN A 192 23.95 -11.36 5.24
CA ASN A 192 23.99 -12.28 6.38
C ASN A 192 22.64 -12.99 6.56
N VAL A 193 21.62 -12.19 6.85
CA VAL A 193 20.28 -12.66 7.16
C VAL A 193 19.26 -11.70 6.55
N THR A 194 18.29 -12.27 5.85
CA THR A 194 17.05 -11.57 5.49
C THR A 194 15.96 -12.02 6.44
N ALA A 195 15.38 -11.09 7.21
CA ALA A 195 14.37 -11.42 8.22
C ALA A 195 13.24 -10.36 8.28
N PRO A 196 12.00 -10.76 8.57
CA PRO A 196 11.53 -12.14 8.84
C PRO A 196 11.52 -13.14 7.67
N LEU A 197 11.34 -12.68 6.42
CA LEU A 197 11.04 -13.56 5.29
C LEU A 197 12.21 -14.48 4.91
N GLY A 198 12.00 -15.78 5.12
CA GLY A 198 12.95 -16.85 4.84
C GLY A 198 13.91 -17.20 5.99
N ALA A 199 13.92 -16.42 7.08
CA ALA A 199 14.83 -16.66 8.20
C ALA A 199 14.36 -17.85 9.05
N ALA A 200 15.27 -18.78 9.36
CA ALA A 200 15.06 -19.74 10.43
C ALA A 200 15.34 -19.11 11.81
N VAL A 201 14.86 -19.74 12.87
CA VAL A 201 15.19 -19.35 14.27
C VAL A 201 16.70 -19.25 14.48
N ALA A 202 17.47 -20.20 13.93
CA ALA A 202 18.93 -20.20 14.02
C ALA A 202 19.61 -19.03 13.28
N ASP A 203 18.94 -18.42 12.29
CA ASP A 203 19.47 -17.25 11.58
C ASP A 203 19.24 -15.97 12.37
N ILE A 204 18.14 -15.86 13.12
CA ILE A 204 17.91 -14.73 14.03
C ILE A 204 19.04 -14.61 15.06
N ALA A 205 19.56 -15.74 15.55
CA ALA A 205 20.73 -15.77 16.43
C ALA A 205 21.95 -15.07 15.82
N LYS A 206 22.13 -15.13 14.49
CA LYS A 206 23.29 -14.58 13.75
C LYS A 206 23.16 -13.11 13.38
N LEU A 207 22.05 -12.44 13.70
CA LEU A 207 21.85 -11.03 13.32
C LEU A 207 22.99 -10.12 13.80
N GLY A 208 23.61 -10.43 14.94
CA GLY A 208 24.76 -9.71 15.50
C GLY A 208 26.06 -9.79 14.68
N GLU A 209 26.14 -10.67 13.68
CA GLU A 209 27.34 -10.85 12.84
C GLU A 209 27.45 -9.83 11.69
N ALA A 210 26.35 -9.14 11.35
CA ALA A 210 26.36 -8.13 10.30
C ALA A 210 27.05 -6.83 10.73
N ASP A 211 27.71 -6.16 9.79
CA ASP A 211 28.32 -4.85 9.98
C ASP A 211 27.29 -3.76 10.21
N PHE A 212 26.15 -3.85 9.51
CA PHE A 212 25.02 -2.93 9.63
C PHE A 212 23.73 -3.56 9.09
N ASN A 213 22.63 -2.85 9.30
CA ASN A 213 21.29 -3.29 8.90
C ASN A 213 20.75 -2.42 7.76
N ILE A 214 20.00 -3.01 6.84
CA ILE A 214 19.23 -2.31 5.82
C ILE A 214 17.76 -2.55 6.13
N VAL A 215 17.02 -1.47 6.41
CA VAL A 215 15.58 -1.53 6.68
C VAL A 215 14.85 -1.29 5.37
N LEU A 216 14.36 -2.36 4.75
CA LEU A 216 13.63 -2.29 3.48
C LEU A 216 12.21 -1.75 3.68
N TYR A 217 11.58 -2.12 4.79
CA TYR A 217 10.22 -1.70 5.13
C TYR A 217 10.20 -1.20 6.57
N PRO A 218 10.27 0.13 6.79
CA PRO A 218 10.19 0.75 8.11
C PRO A 218 9.02 0.22 8.95
N GLU A 219 7.84 0.12 8.34
CA GLU A 219 6.59 -0.31 8.99
C GLU A 219 6.69 -1.63 9.77
N THR A 220 7.60 -2.52 9.37
CA THR A 220 7.77 -3.86 9.97
C THR A 220 9.19 -4.10 10.51
N GLY A 221 10.19 -3.34 10.06
CA GLY A 221 11.60 -3.57 10.39
C GLY A 221 12.23 -2.59 11.38
N ASP A 222 11.69 -1.37 11.52
CA ASP A 222 12.39 -0.29 12.24
C ASP A 222 12.62 -0.60 13.72
N LEU A 223 11.61 -1.19 14.38
CA LEU A 223 11.69 -1.49 15.80
C LEU A 223 12.79 -2.53 16.12
N ALA A 224 12.94 -3.54 15.25
CA ALA A 224 14.01 -4.52 15.35
C ALA A 224 15.38 -3.89 15.04
N ALA A 225 15.47 -3.02 14.02
CA ALA A 225 16.70 -2.31 13.69
C ALA A 225 17.18 -1.40 14.83
N ASP A 226 16.27 -0.71 15.51
CA ASP A 226 16.57 0.13 16.67
C ASP A 226 17.08 -0.69 17.85
N TYR A 227 16.52 -1.88 18.08
CA TYR A 227 17.03 -2.80 19.09
C TYR A 227 18.44 -3.28 18.75
N LEU A 228 18.68 -3.65 17.49
CA LEU A 228 19.99 -4.10 17.01
C LEU A 228 21.04 -2.98 17.13
N LYS A 229 20.68 -1.74 16.82
CA LYS A 229 21.54 -0.57 17.03
C LYS A 229 21.92 -0.39 18.51
N ARG A 230 20.96 -0.49 19.43
CA ARG A 230 21.21 -0.32 20.87
C ARG A 230 22.01 -1.47 21.47
N THR A 231 21.79 -2.70 20.99
CA THR A 231 22.35 -3.92 21.60
C THR A 231 23.67 -4.34 20.97
N PHE A 232 23.80 -4.23 19.64
CA PHE A 232 24.96 -4.68 18.86
C PHE A 232 25.80 -3.52 18.29
N GLY A 233 25.32 -2.27 18.40
CA GLY A 233 26.02 -1.11 17.83
C GLY A 233 25.93 -1.02 16.31
N GLN A 234 25.05 -1.80 15.68
CA GLN A 234 24.90 -1.84 14.23
C GLN A 234 24.14 -0.60 13.71
N PRO A 235 24.72 0.22 12.83
CA PRO A 235 23.98 1.29 12.16
C PRO A 235 22.91 0.71 11.24
N ALA A 236 21.97 1.56 10.81
CA ALA A 236 20.86 1.14 9.97
C ALA A 236 20.63 2.14 8.83
N VAL A 237 20.63 1.63 7.60
CA VAL A 237 20.20 2.33 6.39
C VAL A 237 18.68 2.37 6.35
N ARG A 238 18.12 3.55 6.16
CA ARG A 238 16.65 3.78 6.10
C ARG A 238 16.19 4.41 4.79
N THR A 239 17.11 4.71 3.87
CA THR A 239 16.72 5.09 2.51
C THR A 239 16.14 3.88 1.81
N VAL A 240 14.83 3.92 1.55
CA VAL A 240 14.13 2.83 0.85
C VAL A 240 14.31 3.00 -0.66
N PRO A 241 14.92 2.04 -1.37
CA PRO A 241 15.32 2.17 -2.78
C PRO A 241 14.17 1.96 -3.76
N ILE A 242 13.07 2.71 -3.65
CA ILE A 242 11.95 2.69 -4.61
C ILE A 242 12.03 3.93 -5.50
N GLY A 243 12.26 3.73 -6.80
CA GLY A 243 12.54 4.79 -7.77
C GLY A 243 14.03 4.92 -8.09
N VAL A 244 14.37 5.53 -9.22
CA VAL A 244 15.76 5.63 -9.68
C VAL A 244 16.58 6.51 -8.74
N GLY A 245 16.06 7.68 -8.37
CA GLY A 245 16.74 8.62 -7.49
C GLY A 245 16.96 8.04 -6.10
N ALA A 246 15.92 7.44 -5.51
CA ALA A 246 16.01 6.81 -4.20
C ALA A 246 16.96 5.59 -4.20
N THR A 247 16.98 4.81 -5.29
CA THR A 247 17.95 3.71 -5.46
C THR A 247 19.38 4.23 -5.49
N GLN A 248 19.65 5.33 -6.20
CA GLN A 248 20.99 5.93 -6.21
C GLN A 248 21.41 6.47 -4.84
N ASP A 249 20.49 7.07 -4.09
CA ASP A 249 20.75 7.56 -2.74
C ASP A 249 21.03 6.42 -1.76
N PHE A 250 20.24 5.34 -1.84
CA PHE A 250 20.47 4.11 -1.11
C PHE A 250 21.85 3.50 -1.40
N ILE A 251 22.23 3.41 -2.68
CA ILE A 251 23.54 2.90 -3.10
C ILE A 251 24.68 3.71 -2.46
N ARG A 252 24.55 5.05 -2.46
CA ARG A 252 25.55 5.94 -1.84
C ARG A 252 25.64 5.70 -0.32
N GLU A 253 24.50 5.66 0.38
CA GLU A 253 24.45 5.44 1.83
C GLU A 253 25.03 4.08 2.23
N VAL A 254 24.66 3.02 1.49
CA VAL A 254 25.18 1.66 1.71
C VAL A 254 26.67 1.59 1.43
N ALA A 255 27.14 2.19 0.33
CA ALA A 255 28.55 2.17 -0.06
C ALA A 255 29.43 2.92 0.95
N GLU A 256 28.94 4.05 1.48
CA GLU A 256 29.61 4.81 2.54
C GLU A 256 29.79 3.95 3.81
N LEU A 257 28.72 3.29 4.28
CA LEU A 257 28.79 2.44 5.48
C LEU A 257 29.63 1.17 5.28
N ALA A 258 29.59 0.60 4.07
CA ALA A 258 30.35 -0.58 3.70
C ALA A 258 31.82 -0.29 3.38
N GLY A 259 32.18 0.96 3.07
CA GLY A 259 33.52 1.35 2.64
C GLY A 259 33.88 0.83 1.23
N VAL A 260 32.90 0.78 0.33
CA VAL A 260 33.06 0.31 -1.07
C VAL A 260 32.84 1.44 -2.07
N ASP A 261 33.36 1.29 -3.29
CA ASP A 261 33.15 2.28 -4.36
C ASP A 261 31.80 2.05 -5.07
N SER A 262 30.95 3.08 -5.08
CA SER A 262 29.65 3.05 -5.76
C SER A 262 29.68 3.60 -7.18
N GLU A 263 30.74 4.30 -7.57
CA GLU A 263 30.83 5.02 -8.86
C GLU A 263 30.64 4.12 -10.08
N PRO A 264 31.22 2.91 -10.18
CA PRO A 264 31.02 2.05 -11.34
C PRO A 264 29.54 1.72 -11.57
N MET A 265 28.83 1.37 -10.50
CA MET A 265 27.42 0.97 -10.58
C MET A 265 26.49 2.16 -10.88
N LEU A 266 26.81 3.35 -10.34
CA LEU A 266 26.01 4.55 -10.61
C LEU A 266 26.14 5.06 -12.05
N ARG A 267 27.26 4.78 -12.74
CA ARG A 267 27.48 5.19 -14.14
C ARG A 267 26.79 4.31 -15.18
N GLU A 268 26.59 3.03 -14.88
CA GLU A 268 26.05 2.07 -15.85
C GLU A 268 24.56 2.31 -16.19
N GLY A 269 23.83 3.13 -15.42
CA GLY A 269 22.48 3.56 -15.78
C GLY A 269 21.53 2.37 -15.98
N LEU A 270 21.43 1.50 -14.97
CA LEU A 270 20.81 0.18 -15.09
C LEU A 270 19.28 0.19 -15.34
N SER A 271 18.60 1.31 -15.12
CA SER A 271 17.15 1.41 -15.34
C SER A 271 16.80 1.97 -16.73
N ARG A 272 15.89 1.28 -17.43
CA ARG A 272 15.31 1.75 -18.71
C ARG A 272 14.35 2.91 -18.49
N MET A 273 13.69 2.99 -17.31
CA MET A 273 12.73 4.04 -16.97
C MET A 273 13.29 5.46 -17.21
N SER A 274 14.58 5.68 -16.91
CA SER A 274 15.22 7.00 -17.11
C SER A 274 15.16 7.47 -18.57
N TRP A 275 15.35 6.55 -19.53
CA TRP A 275 15.21 6.88 -20.95
C TRP A 275 13.74 6.96 -21.39
N TRP A 276 12.92 6.02 -20.93
CA TRP A 276 11.48 5.98 -21.27
C TRP A 276 10.77 7.26 -20.85
N SER A 277 11.00 7.75 -19.64
CA SER A 277 10.42 9.01 -19.15
C SER A 277 10.91 10.25 -19.92
N ARG A 278 12.16 10.23 -20.42
CA ARG A 278 12.74 11.33 -21.21
C ARG A 278 12.42 11.27 -22.70
N SER A 279 11.86 10.15 -23.18
CA SER A 279 11.50 9.99 -24.58
C SER A 279 10.31 10.88 -24.96
N ILE A 280 10.21 11.23 -26.24
CA ILE A 280 9.16 12.16 -26.71
C ILE A 280 7.74 11.63 -26.47
N ASP A 281 7.58 10.31 -26.45
CA ASP A 281 6.29 9.65 -26.18
C ASP A 281 5.80 9.91 -24.75
N SER A 282 6.68 10.28 -23.82
CA SER A 282 6.35 10.61 -22.43
C SER A 282 6.01 12.08 -22.22
N ASN A 283 6.15 12.95 -23.23
CA ASN A 283 5.89 14.39 -23.06
C ASN A 283 4.47 14.69 -22.57
N TYR A 284 3.47 13.90 -22.99
CA TYR A 284 2.07 14.06 -22.56
C TYR A 284 1.83 13.74 -21.08
N LEU A 285 2.76 13.07 -20.40
CA LEU A 285 2.70 12.80 -18.97
C LEU A 285 2.91 14.08 -18.14
N THR A 286 3.63 15.06 -18.71
CA THR A 286 4.02 16.29 -18.01
C THR A 286 2.81 17.03 -17.46
N GLY A 287 2.79 17.23 -16.14
CA GLY A 287 1.74 17.97 -15.45
C GLY A 287 0.44 17.21 -15.22
N LYS A 288 0.32 15.95 -15.67
CA LYS A 288 -0.84 15.11 -15.34
C LYS A 288 -0.99 15.01 -13.82
N ARG A 289 -2.22 15.20 -13.35
CA ARG A 289 -2.54 15.32 -11.92
C ARG A 289 -2.62 13.93 -11.30
N VAL A 290 -1.83 13.67 -10.25
CA VAL A 290 -1.83 12.39 -9.55
C VAL A 290 -2.22 12.53 -8.08
N PHE A 291 -3.10 11.66 -7.61
CA PHE A 291 -3.43 11.50 -6.19
C PHE A 291 -2.77 10.21 -5.67
N ILE A 292 -2.09 10.30 -4.53
CA ILE A 292 -1.26 9.21 -3.99
C ILE A 292 -1.73 8.82 -2.59
N PHE A 293 -1.98 7.54 -2.37
CA PHE A 293 -2.41 7.00 -1.07
C PHE A 293 -1.90 5.58 -0.84
N GLY A 294 -1.55 5.23 0.40
CA GLY A 294 -1.05 3.89 0.76
C GLY A 294 -0.44 3.86 2.16
N ASP A 295 0.42 2.88 2.43
CA ASP A 295 1.38 3.03 3.51
C ASP A 295 2.36 4.18 3.22
N ALA A 296 2.97 4.71 4.28
CA ALA A 296 3.84 5.86 4.16
C ALA A 296 5.07 5.59 3.29
N THR A 297 5.71 4.43 3.41
CA THR A 297 6.90 4.08 2.61
C THR A 297 6.63 4.17 1.11
N HIS A 298 5.58 3.51 0.62
CA HIS A 298 5.25 3.51 -0.80
C HIS A 298 4.68 4.86 -1.25
N ALA A 299 3.88 5.54 -0.42
CA ALA A 299 3.31 6.85 -0.78
C ALA A 299 4.39 7.94 -0.91
N VAL A 300 5.37 7.98 0.00
CA VAL A 300 6.50 8.93 -0.06
C VAL A 300 7.38 8.65 -1.29
N ALA A 301 7.72 7.38 -1.51
CA ALA A 301 8.48 6.98 -2.70
C ALA A 301 7.73 7.33 -3.99
N ALA A 302 6.42 7.07 -4.02
CA ALA A 302 5.60 7.34 -5.18
C ALA A 302 5.48 8.83 -5.50
N ALA A 303 5.40 9.68 -4.48
CA ALA A 303 5.38 11.13 -4.67
C ALA A 303 6.70 11.65 -5.29
N ARG A 304 7.84 11.11 -4.85
CA ARG A 304 9.15 11.45 -5.41
C ARG A 304 9.25 11.05 -6.87
N ILE A 305 8.91 9.80 -7.20
CA ILE A 305 8.93 9.29 -8.58
C ILE A 305 7.99 10.11 -9.47
N ALA A 306 6.76 10.35 -9.02
CA ALA A 306 5.76 11.10 -9.76
C ALA A 306 6.27 12.49 -10.13
N SER A 307 6.84 13.23 -9.17
CA SER A 307 7.27 14.61 -9.38
C SER A 307 8.64 14.72 -10.08
N GLU A 308 9.63 13.94 -9.65
CA GLU A 308 11.03 14.11 -10.07
C GLU A 308 11.41 13.24 -11.26
N GLU A 309 10.74 12.10 -11.45
CA GLU A 309 11.14 11.09 -12.44
C GLU A 309 10.14 10.94 -13.59
N LEU A 310 8.85 11.23 -13.39
CA LEU A 310 7.80 11.11 -14.42
C LEU A 310 7.16 12.45 -14.84
N GLY A 311 7.42 13.53 -14.10
CA GLY A 311 6.89 14.87 -14.41
C GLY A 311 5.40 15.05 -14.13
N PHE A 312 4.78 14.18 -13.33
CA PHE A 312 3.42 14.36 -12.84
C PHE A 312 3.32 15.50 -11.82
N LYS A 313 2.13 16.06 -11.69
CA LYS A 313 1.79 17.02 -10.63
C LYS A 313 1.07 16.30 -9.50
N VAL A 314 1.72 16.16 -8.34
CA VAL A 314 1.07 15.63 -7.13
C VAL A 314 0.00 16.62 -6.66
N VAL A 315 -1.26 16.16 -6.60
CA VAL A 315 -2.42 16.97 -6.17
C VAL A 315 -3.06 16.48 -4.87
N GLY A 316 -2.62 15.33 -4.36
CA GLY A 316 -2.98 14.81 -3.05
C GLY A 316 -1.99 13.73 -2.63
N LEU A 317 -1.66 13.70 -1.34
CA LEU A 317 -0.75 12.73 -0.74
C LEU A 317 -1.25 12.36 0.65
N GLY A 318 -1.36 11.06 0.92
CA GLY A 318 -1.81 10.58 2.22
C GLY A 318 -1.35 9.17 2.56
N CYS A 319 -1.57 8.80 3.82
CA CYS A 319 -1.40 7.43 4.29
C CYS A 319 -2.45 7.03 5.33
N TYR A 320 -2.60 5.71 5.50
CA TYR A 320 -3.47 5.13 6.53
C TYR A 320 -2.74 4.81 7.86
N ASN A 321 -1.41 4.62 7.82
CA ASN A 321 -0.60 4.24 8.98
C ASN A 321 -0.13 5.49 9.75
N ARG A 322 -0.86 5.83 10.82
CA ARG A 322 -0.67 7.06 11.62
C ARG A 322 0.70 7.18 12.28
N GLU A 323 1.37 6.05 12.50
CA GLU A 323 2.73 5.95 13.06
C GLU A 323 3.74 6.75 12.22
N TYR A 324 3.51 6.86 10.90
CA TYR A 324 4.38 7.52 9.92
C TYR A 324 3.81 8.85 9.41
N ALA A 325 2.87 9.44 10.15
CA ALA A 325 2.27 10.72 9.79
C ALA A 325 3.28 11.88 9.67
N ARG A 326 4.45 11.78 10.33
CA ARG A 326 5.50 12.80 10.22
C ARG A 326 6.15 12.80 8.84
N ASP A 327 6.43 11.61 8.31
CA ASP A 327 7.06 11.42 7.00
C ASP A 327 6.14 11.93 5.89
N ILE A 328 4.84 11.59 5.95
CA ILE A 328 3.85 12.12 4.99
C ILE A 328 3.71 13.64 5.07
N ARG A 329 3.68 14.22 6.28
CA ARG A 329 3.63 15.70 6.41
C ARG A 329 4.87 16.36 5.81
N ALA A 330 6.05 15.78 6.02
CA ALA A 330 7.29 16.30 5.45
C ALA A 330 7.27 16.22 3.92
N ALA A 331 6.85 15.08 3.35
CA ALA A 331 6.74 14.90 1.92
C ALA A 331 5.67 15.82 1.30
N ALA A 332 4.47 15.91 1.89
CA ALA A 332 3.37 16.73 1.39
C ALA A 332 3.76 18.21 1.27
N LYS A 333 4.57 18.72 2.22
CA LYS A 333 5.11 20.08 2.18
C LYS A 333 5.97 20.34 0.94
N LEU A 334 6.74 19.36 0.46
CA LEU A 334 7.59 19.51 -0.74
C LEU A 334 6.74 19.75 -2.00
N TYR A 335 5.52 19.22 -2.02
CA TYR A 335 4.61 19.32 -3.18
C TYR A 335 3.50 20.35 -3.00
N GLY A 336 3.45 21.05 -1.86
CA GLY A 336 2.44 22.07 -1.57
C GLY A 336 1.02 21.52 -1.45
N VAL A 337 0.86 20.29 -0.96
CA VAL A 337 -0.44 19.63 -0.74
C VAL A 337 -0.70 19.43 0.74
N GLU A 338 -1.97 19.43 1.15
CA GLU A 338 -2.36 19.11 2.53
C GLU A 338 -2.22 17.58 2.75
N PRO A 339 -1.48 17.14 3.78
CA PRO A 339 -1.30 15.72 4.05
C PRO A 339 -2.59 15.07 4.57
N LEU A 340 -3.01 13.98 3.92
CA LEU A 340 -4.19 13.21 4.34
C LEU A 340 -3.78 12.00 5.19
N ILE A 341 -3.90 12.11 6.50
CA ILE A 341 -3.64 11.00 7.44
C ILE A 341 -4.98 10.45 7.93
N THR A 342 -5.45 9.34 7.35
CA THR A 342 -6.75 8.76 7.68
C THR A 342 -6.82 7.28 7.37
N ASP A 343 -7.51 6.52 8.20
CA ASP A 343 -7.90 5.13 7.94
C ASP A 343 -9.37 5.00 7.50
N ASP A 344 -10.06 6.12 7.29
CA ASP A 344 -11.40 6.19 6.75
C ASP A 344 -11.39 6.35 5.23
N HIS A 345 -11.78 5.29 4.52
CA HIS A 345 -11.88 5.28 3.06
C HIS A 345 -12.85 6.31 2.48
N LEU A 346 -13.87 6.76 3.24
CA LEU A 346 -14.79 7.81 2.78
C LEU A 346 -14.12 9.18 2.76
N ALA A 347 -13.25 9.45 3.72
CA ALA A 347 -12.42 10.66 3.70
C ALA A 347 -11.43 10.65 2.53
N VAL A 348 -10.87 9.48 2.19
CA VAL A 348 -10.02 9.31 1.00
C VAL A 348 -10.81 9.51 -0.29
N GLU A 349 -12.01 8.91 -0.39
CA GLU A 349 -12.92 9.10 -1.53
C GLU A 349 -13.28 10.58 -1.73
N GLN A 350 -13.60 11.30 -0.64
CA GLN A 350 -13.90 12.72 -0.70
C GLN A 350 -12.67 13.54 -1.16
N ALA A 351 -11.49 13.24 -0.62
CA ALA A 351 -10.25 13.93 -1.00
C ALA A 351 -9.88 13.71 -2.48
N ILE A 352 -10.09 12.49 -3.01
CA ILE A 352 -9.90 12.19 -4.44
C ILE A 352 -10.88 12.99 -5.29
N GLN A 353 -12.16 13.03 -4.92
CA GLN A 353 -13.16 13.85 -5.62
C GLN A 353 -12.82 15.33 -5.58
N ASP A 354 -12.33 15.82 -4.44
CA ASP A 354 -11.98 17.23 -4.30
C ASP A 354 -10.75 17.62 -5.11
N ALA A 355 -9.77 16.72 -5.21
CA ALA A 355 -8.54 16.91 -5.95
C ALA A 355 -8.71 16.77 -7.46
N GLN A 356 -9.74 16.07 -7.97
CA GLN A 356 -9.95 15.83 -9.40
C GLN A 356 -8.64 15.40 -10.12
N PRO A 357 -8.06 14.25 -9.75
CA PRO A 357 -6.84 13.74 -10.38
C PRO A 357 -7.14 13.06 -11.72
N GLU A 358 -6.11 12.94 -12.55
CA GLU A 358 -6.12 12.16 -13.80
C GLU A 358 -5.60 10.73 -13.59
N LEU A 359 -4.91 10.48 -12.46
CA LEU A 359 -4.40 9.18 -12.06
C LEU A 359 -4.48 9.03 -10.53
N VAL A 360 -4.90 7.86 -10.06
CA VAL A 360 -4.81 7.49 -8.65
C VAL A 360 -3.77 6.38 -8.48
N LEU A 361 -2.74 6.66 -7.68
CA LEU A 361 -1.75 5.68 -7.23
C LEU A 361 -2.10 5.30 -5.80
N GLY A 362 -2.70 4.13 -5.61
CA GLY A 362 -3.43 3.81 -4.39
C GLY A 362 -3.27 2.39 -3.88
N THR A 363 -4.17 1.99 -2.99
CA THR A 363 -4.37 0.60 -2.57
C THR A 363 -5.47 -0.06 -3.40
N GLN A 364 -5.84 -1.29 -3.07
CA GLN A 364 -7.02 -1.93 -3.65
C GLN A 364 -8.31 -1.13 -3.39
N MET A 365 -8.43 -0.40 -2.29
CA MET A 365 -9.61 0.44 -2.02
C MET A 365 -9.71 1.61 -2.99
N GLU A 366 -8.60 2.29 -3.24
CA GLU A 366 -8.55 3.40 -4.20
C GLU A 366 -8.86 2.93 -5.61
N ARG A 367 -8.55 1.67 -5.97
CA ARG A 367 -9.01 1.07 -7.23
C ARG A 367 -10.55 0.98 -7.30
N HIS A 368 -11.22 0.65 -6.20
CA HIS A 368 -12.69 0.66 -6.14
C HIS A 368 -13.26 2.07 -6.27
N ILE A 369 -12.66 3.04 -5.58
CA ILE A 369 -13.02 4.47 -5.66
C ILE A 369 -12.82 4.97 -7.10
N ALA A 370 -11.63 4.79 -7.66
CA ALA A 370 -11.28 5.26 -8.99
C ALA A 370 -12.19 4.65 -10.08
N LYS A 371 -12.56 3.37 -9.95
CA LYS A 371 -13.54 2.73 -10.84
C LYS A 371 -14.91 3.43 -10.80
N ARG A 372 -15.38 3.86 -9.62
CA ARG A 372 -16.66 4.58 -9.46
C ARG A 372 -16.67 5.93 -10.18
N PHE A 373 -15.52 6.61 -10.19
CA PHE A 373 -15.37 7.93 -10.81
C PHE A 373 -14.73 7.90 -12.20
N ALA A 374 -14.53 6.70 -12.78
CA ALA A 374 -13.87 6.49 -14.07
C ALA A 374 -12.48 7.15 -14.16
N ILE A 375 -11.70 7.11 -13.06
CA ILE A 375 -10.33 7.62 -12.99
C ILE A 375 -9.36 6.45 -13.20
N PRO A 376 -8.33 6.60 -14.06
CA PRO A 376 -7.21 5.66 -14.14
C PRO A 376 -6.59 5.38 -12.76
N CYS A 377 -6.25 4.12 -12.48
CA CYS A 377 -5.70 3.73 -11.19
C CYS A 377 -4.66 2.60 -11.29
N THR A 378 -3.59 2.74 -10.50
CA THR A 378 -2.61 1.67 -10.23
C THR A 378 -2.48 1.43 -8.74
N VAL A 379 -2.32 0.16 -8.35
CA VAL A 379 -2.04 -0.25 -6.98
C VAL A 379 -0.53 -0.12 -6.71
N ILE A 380 -0.16 0.62 -5.66
CA ILE A 380 1.23 0.86 -5.25
C ILE A 380 1.55 0.38 -3.83
N SER A 381 0.55 -0.03 -3.05
CA SER A 381 0.71 -0.37 -1.65
C SER A 381 -0.39 -1.33 -1.19
N SER A 382 -0.12 -2.09 -0.12
CA SER A 382 -1.13 -2.83 0.62
C SER A 382 -2.21 -1.91 1.20
N PRO A 383 -3.43 -2.38 1.47
CA PRO A 383 -3.93 -3.73 1.21
C PRO A 383 -4.15 -4.00 -0.29
N VAL A 384 -3.84 -5.23 -0.71
CA VAL A 384 -3.94 -5.69 -2.10
C VAL A 384 -4.71 -7.00 -2.20
N HIS A 385 -5.03 -7.41 -3.44
CA HIS A 385 -5.62 -8.72 -3.72
C HIS A 385 -4.66 -9.59 -4.56
N VAL A 386 -5.06 -10.82 -4.87
CA VAL A 386 -4.25 -11.85 -5.57
C VAL A 386 -3.55 -11.39 -6.86
N GLN A 387 -4.06 -10.35 -7.54
CA GLN A 387 -3.45 -9.84 -8.78
C GLN A 387 -2.08 -9.20 -8.52
N ASP A 388 -1.88 -8.66 -7.32
CA ASP A 388 -0.65 -7.99 -6.89
C ASP A 388 0.37 -8.93 -6.25
N PHE A 389 0.08 -10.25 -6.25
CA PHE A 389 1.03 -11.33 -5.98
C PHE A 389 1.29 -12.12 -7.27
N PRO A 390 1.93 -11.52 -8.29
CA PRO A 390 2.05 -12.14 -9.59
C PRO A 390 3.10 -13.26 -9.61
N ALA A 391 2.95 -14.15 -10.59
CA ALA A 391 3.93 -15.20 -10.86
C ALA A 391 5.24 -14.68 -11.48
N ARG A 392 5.17 -13.59 -12.25
CA ARG A 392 6.35 -12.95 -12.87
C ARG A 392 7.19 -12.19 -11.82
N PHE A 393 8.44 -11.91 -12.17
CA PHE A 393 9.29 -10.97 -11.43
C PHE A 393 8.70 -9.55 -11.55
N SER A 394 8.48 -8.90 -10.40
CA SER A 394 7.72 -7.65 -10.29
C SER A 394 8.12 -6.76 -9.09
N PRO A 395 9.42 -6.49 -8.90
CA PRO A 395 9.87 -5.64 -7.81
C PRO A 395 9.30 -4.22 -7.91
N GLN A 396 9.32 -3.48 -6.82
CA GLN A 396 9.19 -2.01 -6.76
C GLN A 396 10.50 -1.35 -6.38
N MET A 397 11.37 -2.07 -5.67
CA MET A 397 12.71 -1.61 -5.33
C MET A 397 13.69 -1.76 -6.50
N GLY A 398 14.77 -1.00 -6.46
CA GLY A 398 15.89 -1.10 -7.38
C GLY A 398 15.59 -0.61 -8.80
N PHE A 399 16.52 -0.92 -9.71
CA PHE A 399 16.46 -0.41 -11.07
C PHE A 399 15.45 -1.14 -11.94
N GLU A 400 15.24 -2.46 -11.72
CA GLU A 400 14.14 -3.18 -12.36
C GLU A 400 12.79 -2.79 -11.77
N GLY A 401 12.73 -2.48 -10.47
CA GLY A 401 11.51 -1.96 -9.84
C GLY A 401 11.05 -0.65 -10.47
N ALA A 402 11.98 0.25 -10.80
CA ALA A 402 11.69 1.46 -11.56
C ALA A 402 11.10 1.15 -12.96
N ASN A 403 11.59 0.12 -13.67
CA ASN A 403 11.02 -0.30 -14.95
C ASN A 403 9.57 -0.80 -14.78
N VAL A 404 9.32 -1.65 -13.79
CA VAL A 404 7.99 -2.16 -13.46
C VAL A 404 7.04 -1.03 -13.08
N ILE A 405 7.52 -0.05 -12.32
CA ILE A 405 6.77 1.15 -11.92
C ILE A 405 6.35 1.96 -13.15
N PHE A 406 7.28 2.27 -14.05
CA PHE A 406 6.97 3.02 -15.27
C PHE A 406 5.83 2.36 -16.06
N ASP A 407 5.98 1.07 -16.37
CA ASP A 407 4.96 0.31 -17.11
C ASP A 407 3.63 0.32 -16.37
N SER A 408 3.64 0.07 -15.05
CA SER A 408 2.43 -0.09 -14.26
C SER A 408 1.65 1.22 -14.06
N TRP A 409 2.34 2.36 -13.98
CA TRP A 409 1.70 3.65 -13.70
C TRP A 409 1.26 4.37 -14.97
N VAL A 410 1.97 4.17 -16.07
CA VAL A 410 1.60 4.75 -17.37
C VAL A 410 0.50 3.92 -18.04
N HIS A 411 0.48 2.60 -17.83
CA HIS A 411 -0.49 1.71 -18.50
C HIS A 411 -1.96 2.10 -18.32
N PRO A 412 -2.47 2.57 -17.16
CA PRO A 412 -3.88 2.95 -17.06
C PRO A 412 -4.26 4.24 -17.80
N LEU A 413 -3.28 5.08 -18.16
CA LEU A 413 -3.52 6.35 -18.84
C LEU A 413 -3.89 6.10 -20.30
N VAL A 414 -4.75 6.96 -20.85
CA VAL A 414 -5.00 7.01 -22.30
C VAL A 414 -3.68 7.35 -23.01
N MET A 415 -3.40 6.67 -24.12
CA MET A 415 -2.17 6.89 -24.88
C MET A 415 -2.18 8.27 -25.56
N GLY A 416 -1.01 8.91 -25.70
CA GLY A 416 -0.91 10.31 -26.13
C GLY A 416 -1.60 10.64 -27.46
N LEU A 417 -1.54 9.74 -28.46
CA LEU A 417 -2.25 9.92 -29.74
C LEU A 417 -3.76 9.83 -29.56
N GLU A 418 -4.23 8.86 -28.78
CA GLU A 418 -5.65 8.67 -28.50
C GLU A 418 -6.23 9.87 -27.74
N GLU A 419 -5.50 10.43 -26.78
CA GLU A 419 -5.89 11.64 -26.04
C GLU A 419 -6.11 12.84 -26.99
N HIS A 420 -5.21 13.01 -27.98
CA HIS A 420 -5.35 14.05 -29.00
C HIS A 420 -6.53 13.79 -29.94
N LEU A 421 -6.72 12.54 -30.38
CA LEU A 421 -7.80 12.16 -31.29
C LEU A 421 -9.18 12.29 -30.64
N LEU A 422 -9.34 11.86 -29.38
CA LEU A 422 -10.58 12.06 -28.61
C LEU A 422 -10.93 13.55 -28.49
N THR A 423 -9.92 14.40 -28.39
CA THR A 423 -10.12 15.86 -28.34
C THR A 423 -10.55 16.42 -29.70
N MET A 424 -10.01 15.90 -30.80
CA MET A 424 -10.19 16.41 -32.16
C MET A 424 -11.44 15.86 -32.88
N PHE A 425 -11.80 14.60 -32.62
CA PHE A 425 -12.85 13.85 -33.31
C PHE A 425 -13.88 13.28 -32.33
N ARG A 426 -14.64 14.17 -31.69
CA ARG A 426 -15.54 13.83 -30.56
C ARG A 426 -16.82 13.09 -30.95
N ASP A 427 -17.24 13.22 -32.20
CA ASP A 427 -18.47 12.64 -32.72
C ASP A 427 -18.23 11.28 -33.39
N ASP A 428 -17.04 10.68 -33.18
CA ASP A 428 -16.73 9.36 -33.70
C ASP A 428 -17.51 8.27 -32.93
N PHE A 429 -18.09 7.32 -33.66
CA PHE A 429 -18.94 6.28 -33.07
C PHE A 429 -18.14 5.21 -32.32
N GLU A 430 -16.83 5.13 -32.53
CA GLU A 430 -15.91 4.16 -31.93
C GLU A 430 -14.94 4.85 -30.94
N PHE A 431 -14.46 6.06 -31.26
CA PHE A 431 -13.51 6.83 -30.45
C PHE A 431 -14.15 8.10 -29.87
N HIS A 432 -14.92 7.94 -28.79
CA HIS A 432 -15.56 9.06 -28.08
C HIS A 432 -15.21 9.10 -26.59
N ASP A 433 -15.48 10.23 -25.92
CA ASP A 433 -15.13 10.50 -24.51
C ASP A 433 -15.56 9.43 -23.48
N ALA A 434 -16.51 8.57 -23.84
CA ALA A 434 -17.02 7.50 -22.96
C ALA A 434 -16.41 6.11 -23.26
N ALA A 435 -15.54 5.98 -24.27
CA ALA A 435 -14.94 4.71 -24.70
C ALA A 435 -13.78 4.23 -23.81
N GLY A 436 -13.22 5.10 -22.95
CA GLY A 436 -12.03 4.78 -22.14
C GLY A 436 -10.74 4.73 -22.96
N ALA A 437 -9.67 4.14 -22.42
CA ALA A 437 -8.42 3.95 -23.15
C ALA A 437 -8.48 2.71 -24.05
N SER A 438 -8.12 2.84 -25.32
CA SER A 438 -8.29 1.81 -26.37
C SER A 438 -7.57 0.49 -26.11
N HIS A 439 -6.45 0.51 -25.39
CA HIS A 439 -5.69 -0.70 -25.03
C HIS A 439 -6.26 -1.42 -23.80
N LEU A 440 -7.22 -0.81 -23.09
CA LEU A 440 -7.99 -1.42 -22.02
C LEU A 440 -9.31 -1.88 -22.63
N GLY A 441 -9.47 -3.19 -22.88
CA GLY A 441 -10.59 -3.74 -23.65
C GLY A 441 -11.97 -3.12 -23.32
N HIS A 442 -12.74 -2.81 -24.36
CA HIS A 442 -14.00 -2.07 -24.25
C HIS A 442 -15.01 -2.73 -23.30
N GLN A 443 -15.73 -1.90 -22.51
CA GLN A 443 -17.08 -2.29 -22.11
C GLN A 443 -17.92 -2.40 -23.38
N ILE A 444 -18.41 -3.61 -23.66
CA ILE A 444 -19.40 -3.84 -24.72
C ILE A 444 -20.57 -2.90 -24.44
N LEU A 445 -20.73 -1.86 -25.25
CA LEU A 445 -21.96 -1.09 -25.30
C LEU A 445 -23.10 -2.09 -25.58
N PRO A 446 -24.13 -2.17 -24.72
CA PRO A 446 -25.34 -2.88 -25.12
C PRO A 446 -25.89 -2.15 -26.36
N ASP A 447 -26.07 -2.89 -27.46
CA ASP A 447 -26.74 -2.52 -28.73
C ASP A 447 -25.92 -2.37 -30.04
N THR A 448 -24.63 -2.71 -30.11
CA THR A 448 -23.91 -2.67 -31.41
C THR A 448 -23.84 -3.99 -32.18
N GLY A 449 -24.36 -5.10 -31.63
CA GLY A 449 -24.73 -6.30 -32.41
C GLY A 449 -23.62 -6.98 -33.24
N ARG A 450 -22.33 -6.69 -33.02
CA ARG A 450 -21.22 -7.38 -33.70
C ARG A 450 -20.21 -7.88 -32.67
N GLY A 451 -20.42 -9.12 -32.22
CA GLY A 451 -19.52 -9.83 -31.33
C GLY A 451 -18.77 -10.95 -32.04
N THR A 452 -17.50 -11.14 -31.65
CA THR A 452 -16.90 -12.47 -31.57
C THR A 452 -16.20 -12.62 -30.22
N SER A 453 -16.94 -13.09 -29.22
CA SER A 453 -16.73 -14.41 -28.60
C SER A 453 -17.40 -14.44 -27.23
N VAL A 454 -18.20 -15.48 -27.05
CA VAL A 454 -19.02 -15.78 -25.89
C VAL A 454 -18.20 -16.69 -24.98
N THR A 455 -18.19 -16.45 -23.67
CA THR A 455 -18.55 -17.41 -22.60
C THR A 455 -17.88 -17.05 -21.26
N ALA A 456 -18.67 -16.52 -20.32
CA ALA A 456 -18.64 -16.90 -18.91
C ALA A 456 -19.92 -16.38 -18.24
N GLY A 457 -20.70 -17.30 -17.66
CA GLY A 457 -22.11 -17.11 -17.33
C GLY A 457 -22.40 -16.34 -16.05
N GLY A 458 -23.60 -15.74 -16.03
CA GLY A 458 -24.27 -15.18 -14.87
C GLY A 458 -25.74 -14.93 -15.22
N VAL A 459 -26.64 -15.62 -14.54
CA VAL A 459 -28.10 -15.67 -14.75
C VAL A 459 -28.74 -14.30 -14.43
N PRO A 460 -29.75 -13.82 -15.20
CA PRO A 460 -30.42 -12.56 -14.90
C PRO A 460 -31.54 -12.75 -13.86
N SER A 461 -31.58 -11.88 -12.86
CA SER A 461 -32.73 -11.71 -11.97
C SER A 461 -33.44 -10.40 -12.30
N ALA A 462 -34.73 -10.50 -12.60
CA ALA A 462 -35.63 -9.39 -12.87
C ALA A 462 -36.33 -8.93 -11.59
N SER A 463 -36.46 -7.62 -11.40
CA SER A 463 -37.63 -7.03 -10.74
C SER A 463 -37.77 -5.53 -11.02
N SER A 464 -39.02 -5.12 -10.97
CA SER A 464 -39.70 -3.97 -11.57
C SER A 464 -39.73 -2.70 -10.71
N ASN A 465 -39.90 -1.57 -11.39
CA ASN A 465 -40.33 -0.25 -10.89
C ASN A 465 -41.49 -0.28 -9.89
N ALA A 466 -41.45 0.60 -8.87
CA ALA A 466 -42.40 1.70 -8.63
C ALA A 466 -42.21 2.35 -7.24
N GLY A 467 -42.33 3.69 -7.16
CA GLY A 467 -42.67 4.37 -5.91
C GLY A 467 -41.94 5.70 -5.64
N VAL A 468 -42.42 6.78 -6.24
CA VAL A 468 -42.06 8.17 -5.88
C VAL A 468 -42.64 8.51 -4.50
N THR A 469 -41.86 9.12 -3.61
CA THR A 469 -42.41 9.84 -2.46
C THR A 469 -41.64 11.14 -2.23
N THR A 470 -42.32 12.25 -2.53
CA THR A 470 -41.90 13.62 -2.30
C THR A 470 -42.08 13.97 -0.82
N LEU A 471 -41.03 14.52 -0.19
CA LEU A 471 -41.13 15.22 1.09
C LEU A 471 -40.70 16.68 0.89
N VAL A 472 -41.61 17.59 1.23
CA VAL A 472 -41.49 19.05 1.14
C VAL A 472 -40.81 19.59 2.41
N PRO A 473 -39.85 20.53 2.32
CA PRO A 473 -39.42 21.33 3.46
C PRO A 473 -40.19 22.65 3.56
N LEU A 474 -40.66 22.97 4.77
CA LEU A 474 -41.23 24.25 5.18
C LEU A 474 -40.13 25.35 5.24
N HIS A 475 -40.37 26.50 4.60
CA HIS A 475 -39.65 27.78 4.78
C HIS A 475 -40.31 28.59 5.94
N HIS A 476 -39.69 29.57 6.64
CA HIS A 476 -39.04 30.83 6.19
C HIS A 476 -38.54 31.66 7.44
N PRO A 477 -38.03 32.93 7.37
CA PRO A 477 -36.78 33.49 6.81
C PRO A 477 -35.96 34.42 7.77
N ALA A 478 -34.71 34.76 7.41
CA ALA A 478 -34.18 36.14 7.40
C ALA A 478 -32.81 36.21 6.66
N ASP A 479 -32.82 36.95 5.55
CA ASP A 479 -31.73 37.53 4.74
C ASP A 479 -30.67 36.62 4.07
N GLY A 480 -30.89 36.41 2.76
CA GLY A 480 -29.92 35.93 1.77
C GLY A 480 -30.34 34.64 1.07
N SER A 481 -30.43 34.66 -0.27
CA SER A 481 -30.67 33.44 -1.05
C SER A 481 -29.52 32.45 -0.88
N PRO A 482 -29.78 31.15 -0.61
CA PRO A 482 -28.72 30.15 -0.60
C PRO A 482 -28.21 29.92 -2.05
N PRO A 483 -26.91 29.64 -2.25
CA PRO A 483 -26.40 29.30 -3.58
C PRO A 483 -27.05 28.00 -4.06
N ARG A 484 -27.60 28.00 -5.28
CA ARG A 484 -28.26 26.84 -5.90
C ARG A 484 -27.23 25.84 -6.42
N ALA A 485 -27.45 24.55 -6.18
CA ALA A 485 -26.50 23.50 -6.54
C ALA A 485 -26.50 23.18 -8.06
N GLY A 486 -25.29 23.06 -8.63
CA GLY A 486 -24.92 22.10 -9.68
C GLY A 486 -25.23 22.44 -11.14
N GLU A 487 -26.50 22.65 -11.49
CA GLU A 487 -26.92 22.71 -12.91
C GLU A 487 -27.57 24.05 -13.30
N GLU A 488 -28.27 24.73 -12.37
CA GLU A 488 -28.84 26.07 -12.64
C GLU A 488 -27.78 27.20 -12.59
N LEU A 489 -26.54 26.88 -12.23
CA LEU A 489 -25.41 27.83 -12.18
C LEU A 489 -24.79 28.08 -13.56
N TRP A 490 -24.91 27.15 -14.52
CA TRP A 490 -24.23 27.24 -15.82
C TRP A 490 -25.22 27.61 -16.92
N SER A 491 -24.83 28.54 -17.80
CA SER A 491 -25.60 28.78 -19.02
C SER A 491 -25.45 27.58 -19.98
N PRO A 492 -26.45 27.28 -20.84
CA PRO A 492 -26.36 26.18 -21.80
C PRO A 492 -25.13 26.30 -22.72
N GLU A 493 -24.73 27.52 -23.06
CA GLU A 493 -23.55 27.82 -23.88
C GLU A 493 -22.24 27.53 -23.13
N ALA A 494 -22.15 27.91 -21.85
CA ALA A 494 -21.00 27.63 -21.01
C ALA A 494 -20.85 26.12 -20.75
N GLU A 495 -21.97 25.41 -20.58
CA GLU A 495 -21.96 23.96 -20.41
C GLU A 495 -21.58 23.22 -21.71
N ALA A 496 -22.06 23.69 -22.87
CA ALA A 496 -21.62 23.18 -24.16
C ALA A 496 -20.11 23.41 -24.37
N GLU A 497 -19.58 24.56 -23.96
CA GLU A 497 -18.15 24.84 -24.01
C GLU A 497 -17.35 24.00 -23.00
N LEU A 498 -17.87 23.79 -21.79
CA LEU A 498 -17.23 22.92 -20.80
C LEU A 498 -17.12 21.47 -21.29
N LYS A 499 -18.14 20.97 -22.00
CA LYS A 499 -18.09 19.66 -22.68
C LYS A 499 -16.99 19.59 -23.73
N LYS A 500 -16.48 20.73 -24.23
CA LYS A 500 -15.31 20.76 -25.11
C LYS A 500 -13.99 20.56 -24.41
N ILE A 501 -13.95 20.56 -23.08
CA ILE A 501 -12.74 20.26 -22.31
C ILE A 501 -12.61 18.73 -22.21
N PRO A 502 -11.42 18.14 -22.46
CA PRO A 502 -11.20 16.70 -22.38
C PRO A 502 -11.66 16.13 -21.03
N PHE A 503 -12.27 14.94 -21.03
CA PHE A 503 -13.01 14.42 -19.88
C PHE A 503 -12.18 14.39 -18.57
N PHE A 504 -10.90 14.03 -18.66
CA PHE A 504 -9.99 13.86 -17.53
C PHE A 504 -9.57 15.18 -16.86
N VAL A 505 -9.66 16.32 -17.55
CA VAL A 505 -9.44 17.67 -16.97
C VAL A 505 -10.73 18.48 -16.78
N ARG A 506 -11.86 18.00 -17.32
CA ARG A 506 -13.16 18.68 -17.31
C ARG A 506 -13.67 18.96 -15.90
N GLY A 507 -13.55 18.00 -14.99
CA GLY A 507 -14.02 18.15 -13.61
C GLY A 507 -13.29 19.27 -12.86
N LYS A 508 -11.96 19.37 -13.03
CA LYS A 508 -11.17 20.50 -12.51
C LYS A 508 -11.60 21.83 -13.15
N ALA A 509 -11.76 21.87 -14.48
CA ALA A 509 -12.16 23.09 -15.15
C ALA A 509 -13.52 23.61 -14.66
N ARG A 510 -14.48 22.70 -14.42
CA ARG A 510 -15.77 23.02 -13.80
C ARG A 510 -15.58 23.64 -12.41
N LYS A 511 -14.87 22.94 -11.51
CA LYS A 511 -14.65 23.39 -10.12
C LYS A 511 -13.89 24.72 -10.04
N ASN A 512 -12.85 24.90 -10.85
CA ASN A 512 -12.11 26.17 -10.93
C ASN A 512 -13.01 27.33 -11.39
N THR A 513 -13.88 27.07 -12.37
CA THR A 513 -14.82 28.09 -12.87
C THR A 513 -15.88 28.44 -11.82
N GLU A 514 -16.38 27.44 -11.10
CA GLU A 514 -17.34 27.64 -9.99
C GLU A 514 -16.70 28.43 -8.83
N LEU A 515 -15.47 28.11 -8.44
CA LEU A 515 -14.70 28.87 -7.44
C LEU A 515 -14.48 30.32 -7.89
N PHE A 516 -14.04 30.53 -9.13
CA PHE A 516 -13.82 31.85 -9.69
C PHE A 516 -15.10 32.70 -9.74
N ALA A 517 -16.22 32.08 -10.12
CA ALA A 517 -17.52 32.73 -10.13
C ALA A 517 -17.96 33.12 -8.71
N ALA A 518 -17.79 32.22 -7.73
CA ALA A 518 -18.12 32.47 -6.34
C ALA A 518 -17.28 33.62 -5.75
N GLU A 519 -15.97 33.65 -5.98
CA GLU A 519 -15.07 34.72 -5.51
C GLU A 519 -15.42 36.10 -6.07
N ARG A 520 -16.01 36.14 -7.26
CA ARG A 520 -16.42 37.38 -7.94
C ARG A 520 -17.91 37.72 -7.79
N GLY A 521 -18.66 36.92 -7.02
CA GLY A 521 -20.10 37.10 -6.83
C GLY A 521 -20.92 36.96 -8.11
N VAL A 522 -20.43 36.18 -9.09
CA VAL A 522 -21.13 35.92 -10.35
C VAL A 522 -22.22 34.89 -10.12
N ALA A 523 -23.49 35.28 -10.36
CA ALA A 523 -24.65 34.45 -10.09
C ALA A 523 -24.89 33.34 -11.15
N THR A 524 -24.46 33.56 -12.39
CA THR A 524 -24.57 32.60 -13.50
C THR A 524 -23.26 32.53 -14.27
N ILE A 525 -22.73 31.32 -14.42
CA ILE A 525 -21.51 31.02 -15.16
C ILE A 525 -21.84 31.05 -16.65
N GLU A 526 -21.51 32.17 -17.27
CA GLU A 526 -21.57 32.34 -18.71
C GLU A 526 -20.24 31.95 -19.37
N LEU A 527 -20.24 31.89 -20.71
CA LEU A 527 -19.07 31.53 -21.51
C LEU A 527 -17.85 32.43 -21.20
N ALA A 528 -18.08 33.73 -20.98
CA ALA A 528 -17.04 34.68 -20.59
C ALA A 528 -16.39 34.29 -19.25
N THR A 529 -17.19 33.93 -18.24
CA THR A 529 -16.72 33.51 -16.92
C THR A 529 -15.84 32.27 -17.01
N LEU A 530 -16.20 31.29 -17.86
CA LEU A 530 -15.38 30.10 -18.12
C LEU A 530 -14.00 30.46 -18.71
N TYR A 531 -13.96 31.35 -19.71
CA TYR A 531 -12.68 31.77 -20.30
C TYR A 531 -11.84 32.64 -19.35
N GLU A 532 -12.46 33.51 -18.57
CA GLU A 532 -11.77 34.30 -17.56
C GLU A 532 -11.18 33.43 -16.45
N ALA A 533 -11.92 32.44 -15.98
CA ALA A 533 -11.42 31.45 -15.02
C ALA A 533 -10.23 30.67 -15.60
N LYS A 534 -10.34 30.21 -16.86
CA LYS A 534 -9.22 29.56 -17.56
C LYS A 534 -7.99 30.44 -17.60
N ALA A 535 -8.13 31.73 -17.92
CA ALA A 535 -7.01 32.68 -17.96
C ALA A 535 -6.43 33.00 -16.57
N HIS A 536 -7.26 32.95 -15.52
CA HIS A 536 -6.83 33.15 -14.14
C HIS A 536 -5.97 32.00 -13.63
N TYR A 537 -6.41 30.75 -13.85
CA TYR A 537 -5.71 29.54 -13.38
C TYR A 537 -4.65 28.98 -14.34
N ALA A 538 -4.48 29.59 -15.52
CA ALA A 538 -3.39 29.28 -16.46
C ALA A 538 -2.09 30.08 -16.19
N ARG A 539 -2.12 31.01 -15.22
CA ARG A 539 -0.94 31.66 -14.64
C ARG A 539 -0.39 30.78 -13.53
#